data_AF-A0A7S1L1F9-F1
#
_entry.id   AF-A0A7S1L1F9-F1
#
_cell.length_a   1.000
_cell.length_b   1.000
_cell.length_c   1.000
_cell.angle_alpha   90.00
_cell.angle_beta   90.00
_cell.angle_gamma   90.00
#
_symmetry.space_group_name_H-M   'P 1'
#
loop_
_entity.id
_entity.type
_entity.pdbx_description
1 polymer ?
#
loop_
_entity_poly.entity_id
_entity_poly.type
_entity_poly.pdbx_seq_one_letter_code
_entity_poly.pdbx_strand_id
1 'polypeptide(L)'
;SGYYGSDCAVCGIHPNATDLADNATLVALGFNFSAGCSGRGTCSDGVTGDGSCACDVGYAGTYCTLICPAANGATCGAGGFCTVTGCNCTGNYALADDGTCTTCQAGYYSSDCSGACPDCGERGQCNDGAAGDGTCECRDGYWGSDCSNECPGGAVTPCSGHGECDKSTGACTCTADDTTGHFAGTACDECAAAWQSTHCNVSCPSFGQAPCNGRGTCWNGNCTECAPLPSDSASIYCGDKCHQSGIVCLTFATECPPGYWGFG
;
A
#
# COMPACT_ATOMS: atom_id res chain seq x y z
N SER A 1 39.24 -36.01 37.78
CA SER A 1 38.84 -37.34 37.31
C SER A 1 38.50 -37.22 35.84
N GLY A 2 39.50 -37.42 34.95
CA GLY A 2 39.29 -37.38 33.51
C GLY A 2 38.98 -38.80 33.03
N TYR A 3 37.79 -39.02 32.51
CA TYR A 3 37.40 -40.31 31.94
C TYR A 3 37.85 -40.35 30.48
N TYR A 4 38.98 -41.02 30.22
CA TYR A 4 39.40 -41.46 28.88
C TYR A 4 39.01 -42.93 28.73
N GLY A 5 38.10 -43.21 27.81
CA GLY A 5 37.64 -44.54 27.42
C GLY A 5 37.03 -44.48 26.03
N SER A 6 37.01 -45.62 25.33
CA SER A 6 36.50 -45.80 23.95
C SER A 6 35.01 -45.46 23.75
N ASP A 7 34.30 -45.12 24.82
CA ASP A 7 32.84 -45.00 24.85
C ASP A 7 32.36 -43.56 25.08
N CYS A 8 33.28 -42.58 25.15
CA CYS A 8 32.93 -41.15 25.21
C CYS A 8 33.03 -40.54 23.81
N ALA A 9 31.99 -39.84 23.37
CA ALA A 9 32.10 -39.07 22.14
C ALA A 9 33.01 -37.85 22.36
N VAL A 10 33.93 -37.65 21.42
CA VAL A 10 34.89 -36.55 21.42
C VAL A 10 34.71 -35.78 20.11
N CYS A 11 34.50 -34.46 20.19
CA CYS A 11 34.36 -33.66 18.98
C CYS A 11 35.67 -33.64 18.20
N GLY A 12 35.57 -33.97 16.91
CA GLY A 12 36.68 -33.89 15.97
C GLY A 12 37.12 -32.44 15.71
N ILE A 13 38.40 -32.29 15.45
CA ILE A 13 39.00 -31.16 14.75
C ILE A 13 39.03 -31.51 13.26
N HIS A 14 39.04 -30.50 12.39
CA HIS A 14 39.11 -30.62 10.91
C HIS A 14 39.88 -31.88 10.44
N PRO A 15 39.45 -32.60 9.37
CA PRO A 15 40.03 -33.90 8.94
C PRO A 15 41.52 -33.90 8.53
N ASN A 16 42.23 -32.79 8.71
CA ASN A 16 43.69 -32.70 8.60
C ASN A 16 44.40 -32.82 9.96
N ALA A 17 43.67 -33.01 11.06
CA ALA A 17 44.24 -33.39 12.35
C ALA A 17 44.30 -34.93 12.43
N THR A 18 45.21 -35.52 11.67
CA THR A 18 45.55 -36.94 11.84
C THR A 18 46.10 -37.15 13.24
N ASP A 19 45.39 -37.97 14.02
CA ASP A 19 45.80 -38.60 15.27
C ASP A 19 46.24 -37.72 16.42
N LEU A 20 45.38 -37.61 17.44
CA LEU A 20 45.82 -37.26 18.79
C LEU A 20 45.20 -38.19 19.81
N ALA A 21 45.83 -39.35 19.93
CA ALA A 21 46.03 -39.93 21.25
C ALA A 21 46.66 -38.86 22.17
N ASP A 22 46.09 -38.72 23.36
CA ASP A 22 46.58 -37.96 24.51
C ASP A 22 46.69 -36.42 24.38
N ASN A 23 45.51 -35.79 24.47
CA ASN A 23 45.28 -34.40 24.82
C ASN A 23 46.01 -33.93 26.12
N ALA A 24 46.49 -34.85 26.98
CA ALA A 24 47.26 -34.51 28.18
C ALA A 24 48.72 -34.08 27.91
N THR A 25 49.35 -34.58 26.84
CA THR A 25 50.76 -34.27 26.53
C THR A 25 50.96 -32.99 25.72
N LEU A 26 49.92 -32.50 25.03
CA LEU A 26 50.01 -31.30 24.17
C LEU A 26 49.64 -30.00 24.90
N VAL A 27 48.73 -30.07 25.88
CA VAL A 27 48.45 -28.95 26.79
C VAL A 27 49.69 -28.57 27.62
N ALA A 28 50.52 -29.55 27.96
CA ALA A 28 51.78 -29.35 28.69
C ALA A 28 52.88 -28.63 27.87
N LEU A 29 52.76 -28.58 26.54
CA LEU A 29 53.70 -27.94 25.63
C LEU A 29 53.24 -26.55 25.14
N GLY A 30 52.15 -26.02 25.71
CA GLY A 30 51.63 -24.70 25.35
C GLY A 30 50.93 -24.62 24.00
N PHE A 31 50.67 -25.77 23.36
CA PHE A 31 49.88 -25.81 22.13
C PHE A 31 48.39 -25.78 22.49
N ASN A 32 47.73 -24.67 22.15
CA ASN A 32 46.27 -24.55 22.21
C ASN A 32 45.68 -25.42 21.10
N PHE A 33 45.21 -26.62 21.44
CA PHE A 33 44.46 -27.44 20.51
C PHE A 33 43.16 -26.72 20.18
N SER A 34 43.03 -26.27 18.93
CA SER A 34 41.85 -25.65 18.33
C SER A 34 40.58 -26.19 18.99
N ALA A 35 39.86 -25.32 19.70
CA ALA A 35 38.65 -25.66 20.43
C ALA A 35 37.73 -26.54 19.57
N GLY A 36 37.08 -27.53 20.19
CA GLY A 36 36.09 -28.39 19.53
C GLY A 36 35.10 -27.55 18.73
N CYS A 37 34.62 -28.09 17.61
CA CYS A 37 33.78 -27.34 16.67
C CYS A 37 34.48 -26.10 16.08
N SER A 38 35.79 -26.22 15.86
CA SER A 38 36.67 -25.15 15.34
C SER A 38 36.66 -23.86 16.17
N GLY A 39 36.22 -23.93 17.43
CA GLY A 39 36.02 -22.78 18.32
C GLY A 39 34.87 -21.85 17.93
N ARG A 40 33.92 -22.36 17.14
CA ARG A 40 32.78 -21.60 16.58
C ARG A 40 31.46 -22.31 16.83
N GLY A 41 31.36 -22.95 17.99
CA GLY A 41 30.19 -23.71 18.39
C GLY A 41 30.39 -24.44 19.71
N THR A 42 29.31 -25.04 20.17
CA THR A 42 29.28 -25.90 21.36
C THR A 42 29.28 -27.36 20.96
N CYS A 43 30.08 -28.16 21.67
CA CYS A 43 30.28 -29.58 21.40
C CYS A 43 29.41 -30.42 22.34
N SER A 44 28.76 -31.44 21.78
CA SER A 44 28.09 -32.52 22.52
C SER A 44 29.10 -33.61 22.86
N ASP A 45 29.85 -33.43 23.96
CA ASP A 45 30.90 -34.34 24.43
C ASP A 45 30.48 -35.23 25.61
N GLY A 46 31.36 -36.17 25.97
CA GLY A 46 31.22 -37.01 27.15
C GLY A 46 30.49 -38.32 26.90
N VAL A 47 30.10 -38.99 27.99
CA VAL A 47 29.61 -40.39 27.98
C VAL A 47 28.22 -40.53 27.34
N THR A 48 27.45 -39.45 27.30
CA THR A 48 26.13 -39.38 26.67
C THR A 48 26.13 -38.50 25.41
N GLY A 49 27.27 -37.88 25.10
CA GLY A 49 27.42 -37.06 23.91
C GLY A 49 27.50 -37.92 22.66
N ASP A 50 27.25 -37.30 21.51
CA ASP A 50 27.35 -37.92 20.18
C ASP A 50 28.49 -37.32 19.34
N GLY A 51 29.22 -36.36 19.88
CA GLY A 51 30.32 -35.67 19.21
C GLY A 51 29.85 -34.66 18.17
N SER A 52 28.55 -34.33 18.16
CA SER A 52 27.99 -33.34 17.25
C SER A 52 28.31 -31.91 17.69
N CYS A 53 28.41 -31.01 16.70
CA CYS A 53 28.68 -29.61 16.92
C CYS A 53 27.43 -28.77 16.67
N ALA A 54 27.00 -28.02 17.69
CA ALA A 54 26.02 -26.95 17.57
C ALA A 54 26.76 -25.65 17.27
N CYS A 55 26.77 -25.24 16.00
CA CYS A 55 27.53 -24.09 15.54
C CYS A 55 26.94 -22.76 16.01
N ASP A 56 27.83 -21.79 16.25
CA ASP A 56 27.46 -20.40 16.48
C ASP A 56 26.86 -19.78 15.20
N VAL A 57 26.05 -18.73 15.37
CA VAL A 57 25.44 -17.99 14.27
C VAL A 57 26.52 -17.47 13.30
N GLY A 58 26.33 -17.71 12.00
CA GLY A 58 27.30 -17.43 10.94
C GLY A 58 28.21 -18.60 10.59
N TYR A 59 28.09 -19.74 11.30
CA TYR A 59 28.85 -20.95 11.01
C TYR A 59 27.94 -22.17 10.83
N ALA A 60 28.43 -23.13 10.04
CA ALA A 60 27.70 -24.37 9.79
C ALA A 60 28.63 -25.54 9.42
N GLY A 61 28.00 -26.69 9.22
CA GLY A 61 28.66 -27.96 8.89
C GLY A 61 29.05 -28.76 10.12
N THR A 62 29.49 -29.99 9.89
CA THR A 62 29.80 -30.99 10.93
C THR A 62 30.82 -30.49 11.96
N TYR A 63 31.73 -29.59 11.57
CA TYR A 63 32.78 -29.05 12.44
C TYR A 63 32.76 -27.52 12.54
N CYS A 64 31.65 -26.88 12.16
CA CYS A 64 31.49 -25.41 12.14
C CYS A 64 32.58 -24.67 11.35
N THR A 65 33.02 -25.28 10.24
CA THR A 65 34.07 -24.75 9.36
C THR A 65 33.51 -23.93 8.22
N LEU A 66 32.24 -24.11 7.85
CA LEU A 66 31.60 -23.28 6.85
C LEU A 66 31.26 -21.93 7.45
N ILE A 67 31.59 -20.88 6.71
CA ILE A 67 31.30 -19.49 7.08
C ILE A 67 30.19 -19.01 6.15
N CYS A 68 29.11 -18.52 6.73
CA CYS A 68 27.97 -17.99 5.99
C CYS A 68 27.48 -16.67 6.59
N PRO A 69 26.87 -15.80 5.77
CA PRO A 69 26.13 -14.65 6.26
C PRO A 69 25.07 -15.07 7.29
N ALA A 70 24.76 -14.17 8.21
CA ALA A 70 23.73 -14.37 9.21
C ALA A 70 22.88 -13.11 9.34
N ALA A 71 21.58 -13.31 9.52
CA ALA A 71 20.61 -12.26 9.75
C ALA A 71 19.55 -12.74 10.73
N ASN A 72 18.98 -11.82 11.50
CA ASN A 72 17.93 -12.10 12.49
C ASN A 72 18.29 -13.21 13.50
N GLY A 73 19.58 -13.33 13.84
CA GLY A 73 20.07 -14.36 14.77
C GLY A 73 20.15 -15.77 14.19
N ALA A 74 20.02 -15.95 12.88
CA ALA A 74 20.11 -17.24 12.21
C ALA A 74 21.16 -17.22 11.07
N THR A 75 21.96 -18.28 10.99
CA THR A 75 22.84 -18.52 9.84
C THR A 75 21.97 -18.65 8.58
N CYS A 76 22.24 -17.84 7.55
CA CYS A 76 21.46 -17.73 6.32
C CYS A 76 20.02 -17.20 6.46
N GLY A 77 19.61 -16.67 7.62
CA GLY A 77 18.25 -16.17 7.82
C GLY A 77 17.23 -17.29 8.06
N ALA A 78 15.93 -16.97 7.97
CA ALA A 78 14.85 -17.87 8.36
C ALA A 78 14.60 -19.01 7.36
N GLY A 79 14.84 -18.77 6.07
CA GLY A 79 14.52 -19.70 4.98
C GLY A 79 15.72 -20.40 4.35
N GLY A 80 16.92 -20.30 4.93
CA GLY A 80 18.15 -20.70 4.27
C GLY A 80 18.94 -21.77 5.02
N PHE A 81 19.79 -22.47 4.28
CA PHE A 81 20.85 -23.31 4.85
C PHE A 81 22.20 -22.97 4.24
N CYS A 82 23.25 -23.14 5.04
CA CYS A 82 24.62 -22.83 4.64
C CYS A 82 25.22 -23.97 3.82
N THR A 83 25.85 -23.63 2.70
CA THR A 83 26.58 -24.54 1.82
C THR A 83 28.00 -24.03 1.58
N VAL A 84 28.84 -24.82 0.90
CA VAL A 84 30.22 -24.41 0.56
C VAL A 84 30.28 -23.17 -0.34
N THR A 85 29.20 -22.86 -1.05
CA THR A 85 29.09 -21.67 -1.91
C THR A 85 28.35 -20.50 -1.23
N GLY A 86 27.99 -20.63 0.05
CA GLY A 86 27.19 -19.64 0.78
C GLY A 86 25.77 -20.11 1.08
N CYS A 87 24.87 -19.18 1.33
CA CYS A 87 23.49 -19.48 1.69
C CYS A 87 22.65 -19.94 0.50
N ASN A 88 21.91 -21.03 0.69
CA ASN A 88 20.94 -21.54 -0.27
C ASN A 88 19.54 -21.42 0.33
N CYS A 89 18.65 -20.73 -0.36
CA CYS A 89 17.30 -20.43 0.13
C CYS A 89 16.31 -21.52 -0.27
N THR A 90 15.38 -21.80 0.63
CA THR A 90 14.36 -22.84 0.50
C THR A 90 12.96 -22.25 0.64
N GLY A 91 11.96 -22.97 0.13
CA GLY A 91 10.58 -22.48 0.12
C GLY A 91 10.46 -21.19 -0.69
N ASN A 92 9.76 -20.21 -0.13
CA ASN A 92 9.43 -18.94 -0.79
C ASN A 92 10.46 -17.83 -0.49
N TYR A 93 11.62 -18.16 0.06
CA TYR A 93 12.67 -17.20 0.35
C TYR A 93 13.60 -17.01 -0.86
N ALA A 94 14.09 -15.78 -1.01
CA ALA A 94 15.08 -15.39 -2.00
C ALA A 94 16.35 -14.89 -1.32
N LEU A 95 17.46 -14.88 -2.08
CA LEU A 95 18.73 -14.37 -1.58
C LEU A 95 18.70 -12.83 -1.60
N ALA A 96 18.92 -12.22 -0.44
CA ALA A 96 19.06 -10.78 -0.28
C ALA A 96 20.48 -10.31 -0.63
N ASP A 97 20.68 -8.99 -0.75
CA ASP A 97 21.98 -8.40 -1.09
C ASP A 97 23.07 -8.66 -0.03
N ASP A 98 22.67 -8.92 1.22
CA ASP A 98 23.58 -9.31 2.30
C ASP A 98 23.98 -10.80 2.26
N GLY A 99 23.49 -11.55 1.27
CA GLY A 99 23.74 -12.97 1.08
C GLY A 99 22.94 -13.87 2.01
N THR A 100 21.86 -13.37 2.65
CA THR A 100 20.96 -14.16 3.51
C THR A 100 19.60 -14.39 2.85
N CYS A 101 18.85 -15.38 3.35
CA CYS A 101 17.52 -15.72 2.89
C CYS A 101 16.46 -14.99 3.73
N THR A 102 16.44 -13.67 3.62
CA THR A 102 15.55 -12.76 4.39
C THR A 102 14.56 -11.99 3.53
N THR A 103 14.68 -12.08 2.21
CA THR A 103 13.69 -11.55 1.27
C THR A 103 12.79 -12.67 0.78
N CYS A 104 11.59 -12.31 0.33
CA CYS A 104 10.68 -13.25 -0.29
C CYS A 104 10.93 -13.32 -1.80
N GLN A 105 10.62 -14.46 -2.39
CA GLN A 105 10.45 -14.58 -3.83
C GLN A 105 9.31 -13.68 -4.29
N ALA A 106 9.40 -13.21 -5.53
CA ALA A 106 8.35 -12.37 -6.12
C ALA A 106 6.98 -13.06 -6.03
N GLY A 107 5.98 -12.31 -5.56
CA GLY A 107 4.62 -12.83 -5.33
C GLY A 107 4.40 -13.47 -3.96
N TYR A 108 5.38 -13.42 -3.06
CA TYR A 108 5.22 -13.82 -1.66
C TYR A 108 5.49 -12.65 -0.72
N TYR A 109 4.73 -12.60 0.37
CA TYR A 109 4.78 -11.54 1.37
C TYR A 109 4.77 -12.13 2.78
N SER A 110 4.85 -11.26 3.81
CA SER A 110 5.03 -11.55 5.24
C SER A 110 6.48 -11.75 5.67
N SER A 111 6.75 -11.56 6.97
CA SER A 111 8.09 -11.70 7.56
C SER A 111 8.67 -13.12 7.46
N ASP A 112 7.83 -14.11 7.18
CA ASP A 112 8.19 -15.51 6.97
C ASP A 112 7.91 -16.01 5.53
N CYS A 113 7.57 -15.11 4.61
CA CYS A 113 7.26 -15.41 3.21
C CYS A 113 6.18 -16.48 3.02
N SER A 114 5.27 -16.60 3.99
CA SER A 114 4.18 -17.58 3.96
C SER A 114 2.94 -17.06 3.23
N GLY A 115 2.77 -15.73 3.15
CA GLY A 115 1.71 -15.09 2.39
C GLY A 115 1.96 -15.19 0.89
N ALA A 116 0.95 -15.62 0.13
CA ALA A 116 0.99 -15.60 -1.33
C ALA A 116 0.11 -14.47 -1.84
N CYS A 117 0.64 -13.66 -2.75
CA CYS A 117 -0.07 -12.53 -3.32
C CYS A 117 -1.35 -12.98 -4.05
N PRO A 118 -2.47 -12.25 -3.87
CA PRO A 118 -3.64 -12.42 -4.73
C PRO A 118 -3.34 -11.95 -6.16
N ASP A 119 -4.23 -12.29 -7.09
CA ASP A 119 -4.18 -11.74 -8.45
C ASP A 119 -4.62 -10.27 -8.43
N CYS A 120 -3.67 -9.35 -8.58
CA CYS A 120 -3.93 -7.91 -8.70
C CYS A 120 -4.22 -7.47 -10.15
N GLY A 121 -4.40 -8.43 -11.07
CA GLY A 121 -4.59 -8.20 -12.49
C GLY A 121 -3.43 -7.47 -13.16
N GLU A 122 -3.65 -6.98 -14.38
CA GLU A 122 -2.66 -6.18 -15.12
C GLU A 122 -2.60 -4.70 -14.66
N ARG A 123 -3.47 -4.33 -13.70
CA ARG A 123 -3.77 -2.97 -13.28
C ARG A 123 -3.36 -2.68 -11.83
N GLY A 124 -2.79 -3.65 -11.13
CA GLY A 124 -2.25 -3.47 -9.80
C GLY A 124 -0.89 -4.15 -9.63
N GLN A 125 -0.25 -3.87 -8.51
CA GLN A 125 0.93 -4.58 -8.04
C GLN A 125 0.66 -5.07 -6.62
N CYS A 126 1.01 -6.32 -6.33
CA CYS A 126 0.94 -6.82 -4.96
C CYS A 126 2.03 -6.15 -4.13
N ASN A 127 1.68 -5.72 -2.92
CA ASN A 127 2.64 -5.33 -1.89
C ASN A 127 3.29 -6.59 -1.31
N ASP A 128 4.32 -7.06 -2.02
CA ASP A 128 5.06 -8.29 -1.72
C ASP A 128 6.36 -8.05 -0.92
N GLY A 129 7.09 -9.12 -0.64
CA GLY A 129 8.32 -9.08 0.14
C GLY A 129 8.12 -9.21 1.65
N ALA A 130 9.23 -9.24 2.38
CA ALA A 130 9.23 -9.57 3.81
C ALA A 130 8.49 -8.55 4.71
N ALA A 131 8.34 -7.31 4.21
CA ALA A 131 7.57 -6.25 4.86
C ALA A 131 6.18 -6.04 4.24
N GLY A 132 5.87 -6.76 3.16
CA GLY A 132 4.61 -6.62 2.45
C GLY A 132 3.45 -7.29 3.19
N ASP A 133 2.25 -6.82 2.88
CA ASP A 133 0.99 -7.25 3.50
C ASP A 133 0.06 -7.99 2.53
N GLY A 134 0.47 -8.14 1.26
CA GLY A 134 -0.30 -8.83 0.24
C GLY A 134 -1.46 -8.03 -0.34
N THR A 135 -1.58 -6.74 0.01
CA THR A 135 -2.60 -5.86 -0.58
C THR A 135 -2.23 -5.49 -2.02
N CYS A 136 -3.24 -5.26 -2.86
CA CYS A 136 -3.02 -4.80 -4.23
C CYS A 136 -2.99 -3.27 -4.28
N GLU A 137 -1.86 -2.73 -4.71
CA GLU A 137 -1.70 -1.32 -5.05
C GLU A 137 -2.16 -1.08 -6.48
N CYS A 138 -3.34 -0.47 -6.62
CA CYS A 138 -3.93 -0.22 -7.94
C CYS A 138 -3.28 0.97 -8.63
N ARG A 139 -3.07 0.82 -9.95
CA ARG A 139 -2.71 1.92 -10.84
C ARG A 139 -3.74 3.04 -10.76
N ASP A 140 -3.33 4.22 -11.23
CA ASP A 140 -4.23 5.37 -11.21
C ASP A 140 -5.50 5.10 -12.02
N GLY A 141 -6.64 5.58 -11.51
CA GLY A 141 -7.95 5.33 -12.10
C GLY A 141 -8.56 3.94 -11.91
N TYR A 142 -7.91 3.03 -11.16
CA TYR A 142 -8.48 1.74 -10.75
C TYR A 142 -8.60 1.64 -9.24
N TRP A 143 -9.51 0.77 -8.78
CA TRP A 143 -9.84 0.57 -7.37
C TRP A 143 -10.35 -0.85 -7.09
N GLY A 144 -10.44 -1.18 -5.80
CA GLY A 144 -10.87 -2.50 -5.31
C GLY A 144 -9.69 -3.38 -4.90
N SER A 145 -9.99 -4.50 -4.23
CA SER A 145 -8.98 -5.40 -3.66
C SER A 145 -8.10 -6.12 -4.69
N ASP A 146 -8.56 -6.21 -5.93
CA ASP A 146 -7.90 -6.85 -7.08
C ASP A 146 -7.66 -5.88 -8.24
N CYS A 147 -7.94 -4.59 -8.04
CA CYS A 147 -7.81 -3.54 -9.05
C CYS A 147 -8.61 -3.79 -10.34
N SER A 148 -9.69 -4.57 -10.27
CA SER A 148 -10.52 -4.89 -11.44
C SER A 148 -11.41 -3.73 -11.87
N ASN A 149 -11.74 -2.83 -10.95
CA ASN A 149 -12.75 -1.79 -11.16
C ASN A 149 -12.13 -0.48 -11.58
N GLU A 150 -12.79 0.21 -12.51
CA GLU A 150 -12.39 1.52 -13.01
C GLU A 150 -13.13 2.62 -12.24
N CYS A 151 -12.45 3.72 -11.97
CA CYS A 151 -13.03 4.89 -11.33
C CYS A 151 -14.06 5.54 -12.28
N PRO A 152 -15.11 6.19 -11.73
CA PRO A 152 -15.99 7.05 -12.51
C PRO A 152 -15.18 8.10 -13.30
N GLY A 153 -15.60 8.46 -14.52
CA GLY A 153 -14.82 9.32 -15.42
C GLY A 153 -13.69 8.60 -16.17
N GLY A 154 -13.41 7.34 -15.82
CA GLY A 154 -12.48 6.44 -16.51
C GLY A 154 -11.06 6.46 -15.96
N ALA A 155 -10.22 5.54 -16.43
CA ALA A 155 -8.86 5.34 -15.94
C ALA A 155 -7.89 6.45 -16.37
N VAL A 156 -8.16 7.08 -17.51
CA VAL A 156 -7.31 8.16 -18.05
C VAL A 156 -7.57 9.49 -17.33
N THR A 157 -8.83 9.74 -16.97
CA THR A 157 -9.27 10.97 -16.28
C THR A 157 -10.19 10.59 -15.12
N PRO A 158 -9.66 10.01 -14.03
CA PRO A 158 -10.47 9.61 -12.88
C PRO A 158 -11.25 10.79 -12.33
N CYS A 159 -12.51 10.56 -11.98
CA CYS A 159 -13.45 11.59 -11.54
C CYS A 159 -13.52 12.79 -12.50
N SER A 160 -13.43 12.51 -13.80
CA SER A 160 -13.42 13.49 -14.89
C SER A 160 -12.32 14.57 -14.77
N GLY A 161 -11.27 14.31 -13.96
CA GLY A 161 -10.23 15.29 -13.65
C GLY A 161 -10.65 16.36 -12.62
N HIS A 162 -11.79 16.18 -11.98
CA HIS A 162 -12.41 17.13 -11.05
C HIS A 162 -12.64 16.53 -9.66
N GLY A 163 -11.83 15.54 -9.28
CA GLY A 163 -11.91 14.93 -7.95
C GLY A 163 -10.88 13.83 -7.75
N GLU A 164 -10.89 13.26 -6.55
CA GLU A 164 -10.04 12.13 -6.17
C GLU A 164 -10.89 10.86 -6.03
N CYS A 165 -10.43 9.76 -6.64
CA CYS A 165 -11.09 8.47 -6.56
C CYS A 165 -10.56 7.67 -5.37
N ASP A 166 -11.46 7.26 -4.48
CA ASP A 166 -11.13 6.39 -3.36
C ASP A 166 -10.76 4.98 -3.84
N LYS A 167 -9.57 4.50 -3.46
CA LYS A 167 -9.02 3.21 -3.94
C LYS A 167 -9.73 1.97 -3.37
N SER A 168 -10.51 2.12 -2.30
CA SER A 168 -11.22 1.00 -1.67
C SER A 168 -12.67 0.90 -2.16
N THR A 169 -13.32 2.04 -2.41
CA THR A 169 -14.76 2.14 -2.69
C THR A 169 -15.08 2.61 -4.12
N GLY A 170 -14.12 3.21 -4.81
CA GLY A 170 -14.32 3.80 -6.13
C GLY A 170 -15.11 5.11 -6.13
N ALA A 171 -15.45 5.64 -4.96
CA ALA A 171 -16.20 6.88 -4.85
C ALA A 171 -15.32 8.08 -5.18
N CYS A 172 -15.86 8.99 -6.00
CA CYS A 172 -15.21 10.25 -6.30
C CYS A 172 -15.52 11.31 -5.24
N THR A 173 -14.47 11.92 -4.69
CA THR A 173 -14.57 13.14 -3.90
C THR A 173 -14.32 14.33 -4.81
N CYS A 174 -15.40 14.98 -5.24
CA CYS A 174 -15.33 16.09 -6.20
C CYS A 174 -14.73 17.35 -5.59
N THR A 175 -14.00 18.09 -6.43
CA THR A 175 -13.44 19.39 -6.06
C THR A 175 -14.54 20.42 -5.81
N ALA A 176 -14.37 21.21 -4.76
CA ALA A 176 -15.33 22.23 -4.34
C ALA A 176 -14.60 23.49 -3.88
N ASP A 177 -14.11 24.28 -4.84
CA ASP A 177 -13.44 25.56 -4.56
C ASP A 177 -13.72 26.64 -5.63
N ASP A 178 -13.59 27.90 -5.22
CA ASP A 178 -13.95 29.06 -6.05
C ASP A 178 -13.02 29.28 -7.25
N THR A 179 -11.85 28.63 -7.29
CA THR A 179 -10.85 28.79 -8.35
C THR A 179 -10.89 27.68 -9.39
N THR A 180 -10.95 26.42 -8.97
CA THR A 180 -10.94 25.26 -9.87
C THR A 180 -12.33 24.75 -10.21
N GLY A 181 -13.33 25.06 -9.37
CA GLY A 181 -14.74 24.77 -9.61
C GLY A 181 -15.39 23.97 -8.48
N HIS A 182 -16.71 24.03 -8.44
CA HIS A 182 -17.57 23.26 -7.56
C HIS A 182 -18.29 22.16 -8.34
N PHE A 183 -17.65 21.00 -8.42
CA PHE A 183 -18.14 19.84 -9.16
C PHE A 183 -18.95 18.90 -8.28
N ALA A 184 -19.83 18.13 -8.93
CA ALA A 184 -20.76 17.20 -8.32
C ALA A 184 -21.05 16.04 -9.29
N GLY A 185 -21.87 15.09 -8.82
CA GLY A 185 -22.16 13.86 -9.55
C GLY A 185 -21.20 12.74 -9.16
N THR A 186 -21.52 11.52 -9.59
CA THR A 186 -20.71 10.34 -9.26
C THR A 186 -19.34 10.34 -9.95
N ALA A 187 -19.21 11.04 -11.07
CA ALA A 187 -17.98 11.18 -11.84
C ALA A 187 -17.41 12.61 -11.83
N CYS A 188 -17.95 13.51 -11.00
CA CYS A 188 -17.55 14.92 -10.94
C CYS A 188 -17.63 15.65 -12.30
N ASP A 189 -18.56 15.23 -13.15
CA ASP A 189 -18.82 15.75 -14.48
C ASP A 189 -19.98 16.76 -14.51
N GLU A 190 -20.59 17.04 -13.36
CA GLU A 190 -21.67 18.00 -13.21
C GLU A 190 -21.23 19.17 -12.33
N CYS A 191 -21.85 20.34 -12.50
CA CYS A 191 -21.70 21.42 -11.54
C CYS A 191 -22.60 21.20 -10.33
N ALA A 192 -22.11 21.55 -9.14
CA ALA A 192 -22.95 21.70 -7.96
C ALA A 192 -24.11 22.67 -8.26
N ALA A 193 -25.29 22.42 -7.69
CA ALA A 193 -26.52 23.17 -8.00
C ALA A 193 -26.36 24.70 -7.83
N ALA A 194 -25.53 25.15 -6.88
CA ALA A 194 -25.28 26.56 -6.62
C ALA A 194 -24.23 27.21 -7.53
N TRP A 195 -23.62 26.47 -8.46
CA TRP A 195 -22.46 26.91 -9.26
C TRP A 195 -22.59 26.52 -10.74
N GLN A 196 -23.75 26.75 -11.34
CA GLN A 196 -24.00 26.41 -12.75
C GLN A 196 -23.25 27.36 -13.69
N SER A 197 -22.09 26.94 -14.21
CA SER A 197 -21.32 27.66 -15.23
C SER A 197 -20.39 26.71 -15.98
N THR A 198 -19.71 27.19 -17.03
CA THR A 198 -18.78 26.36 -17.84
C THR A 198 -17.67 25.70 -17.03
N HIS A 199 -17.20 26.34 -15.95
CA HIS A 199 -16.13 25.82 -15.08
C HIS A 199 -16.62 25.63 -13.63
N CYS A 200 -17.94 25.59 -13.43
CA CYS A 200 -18.57 25.45 -12.12
C CYS A 200 -18.05 26.40 -11.02
N ASN A 201 -17.58 27.59 -11.39
CA ASN A 201 -16.93 28.55 -10.49
C ASN A 201 -17.63 29.90 -10.42
N VAL A 202 -18.83 30.01 -11.02
CA VAL A 202 -19.68 31.20 -10.90
C VAL A 202 -20.91 30.83 -10.09
N SER A 203 -21.07 31.48 -8.94
CA SER A 203 -22.19 31.19 -8.04
C SER A 203 -23.51 31.71 -8.60
N CYS A 204 -24.54 30.90 -8.42
CA CYS A 204 -25.91 31.25 -8.74
C CYS A 204 -26.46 32.23 -7.71
N PRO A 205 -27.12 33.31 -8.13
CA PRO A 205 -27.83 34.18 -7.22
C PRO A 205 -28.89 33.38 -6.44
N SER A 206 -28.85 33.49 -5.12
CA SER A 206 -29.81 32.83 -4.24
C SER A 206 -30.46 33.86 -3.30
N PHE A 207 -31.72 33.60 -3.00
CA PHE A 207 -32.47 34.25 -1.92
C PHE A 207 -33.15 33.13 -1.14
N GLY A 208 -32.69 32.83 0.07
CA GLY A 208 -33.04 31.57 0.77
C GLY A 208 -32.03 30.45 0.49
N GLN A 209 -32.48 29.19 0.53
CA GLN A 209 -31.59 28.01 0.41
C GLN A 209 -31.49 27.40 -1.02
N ALA A 210 -32.18 27.97 -2.02
CA ALA A 210 -32.19 27.44 -3.39
C ALA A 210 -31.66 28.46 -4.43
N PRO A 211 -30.88 28.00 -5.45
CA PRO A 211 -30.52 28.80 -6.61
C PRO A 211 -31.77 29.39 -7.28
N CYS A 212 -31.71 30.67 -7.68
CA CYS A 212 -32.84 31.39 -8.29
C CYS A 212 -34.14 31.29 -7.47
N ASN A 213 -34.02 31.27 -6.14
CA ASN A 213 -35.14 31.09 -5.20
C ASN A 213 -35.96 29.80 -5.44
N GLY A 214 -35.42 28.82 -6.19
CA GLY A 214 -36.14 27.61 -6.60
C GLY A 214 -37.19 27.83 -7.69
N ARG A 215 -37.11 28.96 -8.41
CA ARG A 215 -38.15 29.44 -9.34
C ARG A 215 -37.71 29.56 -10.78
N GLY A 216 -36.40 29.49 -11.03
CA GLY A 216 -35.85 29.68 -12.36
C GLY A 216 -34.63 28.79 -12.59
N THR A 217 -34.11 28.87 -13.80
CA THR A 217 -32.89 28.20 -14.23
C THR A 217 -31.69 29.12 -14.02
N CYS A 218 -30.61 28.60 -13.45
CA CYS A 218 -29.38 29.36 -13.27
C CYS A 218 -28.36 28.98 -14.34
N TRP A 219 -27.73 29.97 -14.96
CA TRP A 219 -26.52 29.76 -15.76
C TRP A 219 -25.59 30.98 -15.67
N ASN A 220 -24.32 30.73 -15.39
CA ASN A 220 -23.24 31.72 -15.33
C ASN A 220 -23.59 32.95 -14.46
N GLY A 221 -24.18 32.70 -13.29
CA GLY A 221 -24.56 33.74 -12.34
C GLY A 221 -25.82 34.53 -12.71
N ASN A 222 -26.56 34.11 -13.75
CA ASN A 222 -27.82 34.73 -14.14
C ASN A 222 -28.99 33.75 -13.95
N CYS A 223 -30.10 34.26 -13.44
CA CYS A 223 -31.34 33.52 -13.28
C CYS A 223 -32.30 33.85 -14.42
N THR A 224 -32.76 32.82 -15.13
CA THR A 224 -33.71 32.92 -16.23
C THR A 224 -34.97 32.11 -15.96
N GLU A 225 -36.02 32.34 -16.75
CA GLU A 225 -37.25 31.52 -16.71
C GLU A 225 -37.92 31.49 -15.33
N CYS A 226 -37.88 32.59 -14.60
CA CYS A 226 -38.52 32.70 -13.29
C CYS A 226 -40.04 32.43 -13.39
N ALA A 227 -40.53 31.42 -12.68
CA ALA A 227 -41.91 30.99 -12.66
C ALA A 227 -42.49 30.95 -11.23
N PRO A 228 -43.82 31.14 -11.06
CA PRO A 228 -44.48 30.96 -9.78
C PRO A 228 -44.49 29.48 -9.34
N LEU A 229 -44.35 29.24 -8.04
CA LEU A 229 -44.53 27.95 -7.38
C LEU A 229 -46.01 27.75 -7.04
N PRO A 230 -46.45 26.49 -6.82
CA PRO A 230 -47.84 26.19 -6.45
C PRO A 230 -48.31 26.86 -5.14
N SER A 231 -47.38 27.26 -4.28
CA SER A 231 -47.63 27.90 -2.99
C SER A 231 -47.86 29.41 -3.07
N ASP A 232 -47.73 30.01 -4.25
CA ASP A 232 -47.71 31.47 -4.37
C ASP A 232 -49.07 32.10 -4.58
N SER A 233 -49.25 33.25 -3.94
CA SER A 233 -50.41 34.11 -4.09
C SER A 233 -50.23 35.17 -5.20
N ALA A 234 -49.04 35.24 -5.83
CA ALA A 234 -48.67 36.25 -6.81
C ALA A 234 -48.25 35.61 -8.16
N SER A 235 -48.49 36.30 -9.28
CA SER A 235 -48.42 35.70 -10.62
C SER A 235 -47.15 36.00 -11.42
N ILE A 236 -46.28 36.89 -10.96
CA ILE A 236 -45.10 37.34 -11.74
C ILE A 236 -43.90 37.49 -10.80
N TYR A 237 -42.80 36.79 -11.10
CA TYR A 237 -41.54 36.83 -10.34
C TYR A 237 -40.39 37.30 -11.24
N CYS A 238 -39.59 38.27 -10.77
CA CYS A 238 -38.47 38.83 -11.54
C CYS A 238 -37.23 39.22 -10.69
N GLY A 239 -36.20 39.72 -11.38
CA GLY A 239 -34.92 40.18 -10.83
C GLY A 239 -33.85 39.08 -10.76
N ASP A 240 -32.59 39.47 -10.59
CA ASP A 240 -31.39 38.60 -10.69
C ASP A 240 -31.42 37.34 -9.79
N LYS A 241 -32.34 37.27 -8.82
CA LYS A 241 -32.54 36.16 -7.87
C LYS A 241 -33.93 35.50 -7.96
N CYS A 242 -34.76 35.84 -8.95
CA CYS A 242 -36.17 35.45 -9.05
C CYS A 242 -37.00 35.69 -7.76
N HIS A 243 -36.76 36.80 -7.05
CA HIS A 243 -37.39 37.05 -5.74
C HIS A 243 -38.51 38.11 -5.76
N GLN A 244 -38.43 39.11 -6.64
CA GLN A 244 -39.39 40.24 -6.62
C GLN A 244 -40.70 39.87 -7.30
N SER A 245 -41.85 40.37 -6.82
CA SER A 245 -43.17 40.13 -7.44
C SER A 245 -43.98 41.41 -7.72
N GLY A 246 -44.84 41.39 -8.75
CA GLY A 246 -45.86 42.43 -9.03
C GLY A 246 -45.66 43.32 -10.27
N ILE A 247 -46.43 44.40 -10.39
CA ILE A 247 -46.47 45.35 -11.54
C ILE A 247 -45.09 45.93 -11.88
N VAL A 248 -44.18 46.02 -10.92
CA VAL A 248 -42.80 46.50 -11.12
C VAL A 248 -42.04 45.63 -12.13
N CYS A 249 -42.42 44.35 -12.29
CA CYS A 249 -41.89 43.46 -13.32
C CYS A 249 -42.45 43.71 -14.74
N LEU A 250 -43.44 44.61 -14.90
CA LEU A 250 -44.16 44.87 -16.17
C LEU A 250 -43.87 46.26 -16.79
N THR A 251 -43.11 47.14 -16.13
CA THR A 251 -43.16 48.58 -16.43
C THR A 251 -42.19 49.15 -17.46
N PHE A 252 -41.43 48.35 -18.22
CA PHE A 252 -40.69 48.89 -19.35
C PHE A 252 -40.84 48.00 -20.59
N ALA A 253 -41.80 48.38 -21.44
CA ALA A 253 -41.93 48.04 -22.86
C ALA A 253 -41.50 46.63 -23.28
N THR A 254 -42.40 45.64 -23.22
CA THR A 254 -42.41 44.38 -24.03
C THR A 254 -41.09 43.59 -24.19
N GLU A 255 -40.06 43.89 -23.42
CA GLU A 255 -38.75 43.25 -23.48
C GLU A 255 -38.29 43.10 -22.05
N CYS A 256 -38.63 41.95 -21.51
CA CYS A 256 -37.85 41.29 -20.50
C CYS A 256 -36.34 41.39 -20.84
N PRO A 257 -35.50 42.06 -20.03
CA PRO A 257 -34.05 42.00 -20.20
C PRO A 257 -33.61 40.52 -20.17
N PRO A 258 -32.48 40.13 -20.79
CA PRO A 258 -32.17 38.74 -21.11
C PRO A 258 -32.38 37.79 -19.91
N GLY A 259 -33.45 37.00 -19.96
CA GLY A 259 -33.84 36.06 -18.90
C GLY A 259 -35.34 35.92 -18.54
N TYR A 260 -36.28 36.65 -19.15
CA TYR A 260 -37.70 36.55 -18.77
C TYR A 260 -38.66 36.30 -19.95
N TRP A 261 -39.74 35.56 -19.66
CA TRP A 261 -40.85 35.24 -20.56
C TRP A 261 -42.13 35.91 -20.05
N GLY A 262 -42.92 36.48 -20.97
CA GLY A 262 -44.29 36.90 -20.71
C GLY A 262 -45.09 36.85 -22.01
N PHE A 263 -46.26 36.18 -22.01
CA PHE A 263 -47.20 36.27 -23.12
C PHE A 263 -47.83 37.66 -23.10
N GLY A 264 -47.71 38.38 -24.23
CA GLY A 264 -48.55 39.53 -24.54
C GLY A 264 -50.00 39.15 -24.76
#